data_AF-A0A3B0X912-F1
#
_entry.id   AF-A0A3B0X912-F1
#
_cell.length_a   1.000
_cell.length_b   1.000
_cell.length_c   1.000
_cell.angle_alpha   90.00
_cell.angle_beta   90.00
_cell.angle_gamma   90.00
#
_symmetry.space_group_name_H-M   'P 1'
#
loop_
_entity.id
_entity.type
_entity.pdbx_description
1 polymer ?
#
loop_
_entity_poly.entity_id
_entity_poly.type
_entity_poly.pdbx_seq_one_letter_code
_entity_poly.pdbx_strand_id
1 'polypeptide(L)'
;MKEPPETLRWLKGNIVWNAEGGGLVEAAGTTFIELFFVFDDPEKRVFFSDAGVWAEALRFLFKYGYARGVKKEKDGVEKVTRRCFNIKNYLYDIVDGASHFKGLSRKGIFALDRYMSSDESKVNCHDQAYAVTVFSGALGLEVEGLYMQPFGFLNYTQLVGRGPCNNPFPGDKLRTVEENLEFTEEGRKRMKLKPLKLEDYLVVNVSEDGDGPDTDRKGFDNHSYCEYKNRIYDACAGPSVGNEDRKGYVNKNVDSA
;
A
#
# COMPACT_ATOMS: atom_id res chain seq x y z
N MET A 1 18.99 0.40 28.18
CA MET A 1 17.59 -0.01 28.47
C MET A 1 17.66 -1.45 28.98
N LYS A 2 17.02 -1.81 30.10
CA LYS A 2 17.15 -3.17 30.68
C LYS A 2 16.42 -4.24 29.86
N GLU A 3 15.32 -3.89 29.20
CA GLU A 3 14.58 -4.78 28.30
C GLU A 3 14.02 -3.98 27.10
N PRO A 4 14.01 -4.54 25.88
CA PRO A 4 13.36 -3.92 24.74
C PRO A 4 11.84 -3.87 24.94
N PRO A 5 11.13 -2.87 24.39
CA PRO A 5 9.67 -2.79 24.45
C PRO A 5 9.01 -3.97 23.75
N GLU A 6 7.95 -4.52 24.35
CA GLU A 6 7.10 -5.57 23.76
C GLU A 6 6.22 -5.08 22.59
N THR A 7 6.26 -3.77 22.31
CA THR A 7 5.38 -3.14 21.32
C THR A 7 6.20 -2.31 20.36
N LEU A 8 5.71 -2.17 19.13
CA LEU A 8 6.21 -1.18 18.19
C LEU A 8 6.25 0.21 18.84
N ARG A 9 7.44 0.83 18.88
CA ARG A 9 7.62 2.13 19.55
C ARG A 9 8.61 3.02 18.80
N TRP A 10 8.28 4.30 18.69
CA TRP A 10 9.18 5.35 18.20
C TRP A 10 9.50 6.28 19.37
N LEU A 11 10.76 6.25 19.81
CA LEU A 11 11.32 7.17 20.79
C LEU A 11 12.17 8.19 20.06
N LYS A 12 12.13 9.44 20.52
CA LYS A 12 12.98 10.50 19.99
C LYS A 12 13.29 11.54 21.04
N GLY A 13 14.48 12.10 20.98
CA GLY A 13 14.90 13.13 21.91
C GLY A 13 16.40 13.36 21.87
N ASN A 14 16.81 14.34 22.66
CA ASN A 14 18.20 14.68 22.86
C ASN A 14 18.82 13.70 23.87
N ILE A 15 19.93 13.07 23.49
CA ILE A 15 20.79 12.32 24.40
C ILE A 15 22.01 13.19 24.70
N VAL A 16 22.31 13.34 25.98
CA VAL A 16 23.52 14.01 26.46
C VAL A 16 24.62 12.97 26.54
N TRP A 17 25.75 13.25 25.90
CA TRP A 17 26.95 12.44 25.97
C TRP A 17 27.85 12.97 27.08
N ASN A 18 28.41 12.07 27.87
CA ASN A 18 29.45 12.41 28.83
C ASN A 18 30.74 11.68 28.45
N ALA A 19 31.87 12.36 28.59
CA ALA A 19 33.19 11.74 28.52
C ALA A 19 33.66 11.44 29.95
N GLU A 20 34.11 10.22 30.20
CA GLU A 20 34.64 9.80 31.49
C GLU A 20 36.14 9.52 31.37
N GLY A 21 36.94 10.14 32.23
CA GLY A 21 38.39 9.96 32.27
C GLY A 21 39.04 10.59 33.50
N GLY A 22 39.99 9.89 34.13
CA GLY A 22 40.72 10.41 35.30
C GLY A 22 39.87 10.72 36.53
N GLY A 23 38.68 10.10 36.67
CA GLY A 23 37.73 10.38 37.76
C GLY A 23 36.84 11.61 37.53
N LEU A 24 36.91 12.24 36.35
CA LEU A 24 36.04 13.32 35.92
C LEU A 24 35.00 12.82 34.92
N VAL A 25 33.81 13.40 34.99
CA VAL A 25 32.72 13.24 34.02
C VAL A 25 32.40 14.62 33.48
N GLU A 26 32.69 14.86 32.20
CA GLU A 26 32.40 16.13 31.54
C GLU A 26 31.37 15.94 30.42
N ALA A 27 30.51 16.94 30.24
CA ALA A 27 29.53 16.95 29.15
C ALA A 27 30.26 17.06 27.80
N ALA A 28 30.13 16.03 26.96
CA ALA A 28 30.76 15.95 25.63
C ALA A 28 29.84 16.44 24.51
N GLY A 29 28.63 16.89 24.84
CA GLY A 29 27.67 17.46 23.89
C GLY A 29 26.32 16.72 23.90
N THR A 30 25.46 17.11 22.97
CA THR A 30 24.10 16.57 22.83
C THR A 30 23.85 16.12 21.39
N THR A 31 23.17 15.00 21.20
CA THR A 31 22.74 14.53 19.88
C THR A 31 21.25 14.22 19.90
N PHE A 32 20.52 14.67 18.88
CA PHE A 32 19.14 14.25 18.66
C PHE A 32 19.13 12.84 18.07
N ILE A 33 18.43 11.92 18.72
CA ILE A 33 18.35 10.51 18.31
C ILE A 33 16.89 10.11 18.12
N GLU A 34 16.66 9.25 17.13
CA GLU A 34 15.42 8.52 16.94
C GLU A 34 15.68 7.02 17.04
N LEU A 35 14.85 6.34 17.82
CA LEU A 35 14.92 4.90 18.06
C LEU A 35 13.58 4.29 17.68
N PHE A 36 13.62 3.29 16.81
CA PHE A 36 12.46 2.53 16.37
C PHE A 36 12.57 1.10 16.89
N PHE A 37 11.56 0.66 17.64
CA PHE A 37 11.41 -0.71 18.08
C PHE A 37 10.42 -1.40 17.15
N VAL A 38 10.90 -2.44 16.48
CA VAL A 38 10.19 -3.22 15.47
C VAL A 38 10.06 -4.69 15.90
N PHE A 39 9.34 -5.53 15.17
CA PHE A 39 9.05 -6.91 15.61
C PHE A 39 10.27 -7.81 15.55
N ASP A 40 11.08 -7.66 14.51
CA ASP A 40 12.32 -8.41 14.32
C ASP A 40 13.31 -7.53 13.54
N ASP A 41 14.54 -8.01 13.42
CA ASP A 41 15.62 -7.37 12.68
C ASP A 41 15.28 -7.24 11.17
N PRO A 42 15.11 -6.03 10.65
CA PRO A 42 14.84 -5.81 9.23
C PRO A 42 15.99 -6.22 8.31
N GLU A 43 17.24 -6.33 8.79
CA GLU A 43 18.38 -6.77 7.95
C GLU A 43 18.22 -8.22 7.47
N LYS A 44 17.40 -9.01 8.16
CA LYS A 44 17.00 -10.35 7.70
C LYS A 44 16.19 -10.32 6.39
N ARG A 45 15.70 -9.15 5.96
CA ARG A 45 15.01 -8.98 4.69
C ARG A 45 16.06 -8.68 3.61
N VAL A 46 16.06 -9.47 2.53
CA VAL A 46 17.04 -9.36 1.44
C VAL A 46 17.18 -7.92 0.93
N PHE A 47 16.07 -7.19 0.78
CA PHE A 47 16.06 -5.81 0.29
C PHE A 47 16.52 -4.75 1.31
N PHE A 48 16.82 -5.13 2.56
CA PHE A 48 17.41 -4.26 3.59
C PHE A 48 18.76 -4.75 4.12
N SER A 49 19.20 -5.95 3.73
CA SER A 49 20.42 -6.60 4.28
C SER A 49 21.70 -5.77 4.18
N ASP A 50 21.86 -4.94 3.14
CA ASP A 50 23.09 -4.17 2.94
C ASP A 50 23.04 -2.73 3.48
N ALA A 51 21.84 -2.14 3.61
CA ALA A 51 21.65 -0.71 3.86
C ALA A 51 20.79 -0.40 5.09
N GLY A 52 20.21 -1.42 5.71
CA GLY A 52 19.19 -1.26 6.74
C GLY A 52 17.91 -0.61 6.20
N VAL A 53 17.05 -0.21 7.12
CA VAL A 53 15.77 0.46 6.78
C VAL A 53 15.96 1.96 6.70
N TRP A 54 15.38 2.58 5.68
CA TRP A 54 15.32 4.03 5.59
C TRP A 54 14.51 4.61 6.76
N ALA A 55 15.11 5.53 7.51
CA ALA A 55 14.45 6.13 8.68
C ALA A 55 13.12 6.80 8.29
N GLU A 56 13.03 7.38 7.10
CA GLU A 56 11.83 7.99 6.52
C GLU A 56 10.68 6.99 6.38
N ALA A 57 10.96 5.73 6.02
CA ALA A 57 9.96 4.67 5.94
C ALA A 57 9.41 4.31 7.32
N LEU A 58 10.29 4.22 8.32
CA LEU A 58 9.87 4.02 9.71
C LEU A 58 9.07 5.22 10.21
N ARG A 59 9.52 6.46 9.98
CA ARG A 59 8.75 7.66 10.33
C ARG A 59 7.38 7.65 9.66
N PHE A 60 7.28 7.27 8.38
CA PHE A 60 6.02 7.15 7.67
C PHE A 60 5.06 6.15 8.35
N LEU A 61 5.54 4.97 8.70
CA LEU A 61 4.74 3.94 9.37
C LEU A 61 4.32 4.31 10.78
N PHE A 62 5.24 4.86 11.57
CA PHE A 62 4.95 5.24 12.96
C PHE A 62 4.07 6.49 13.05
N LYS A 63 4.18 7.42 12.10
CA LYS A 63 3.38 8.64 12.05
C LYS A 63 2.00 8.41 11.44
N TYR A 64 1.92 7.70 10.32
CA TYR A 64 0.69 7.60 9.53
C TYR A 64 0.11 6.19 9.46
N GLY A 65 0.93 5.15 9.57
CA GLY A 65 0.47 3.77 9.65
C GLY A 65 -0.06 3.38 11.03
N TYR A 66 -0.05 4.29 12.00
CA TYR A 66 -0.48 4.04 13.38
C TYR A 66 0.23 2.84 14.03
N ALA A 67 1.48 2.57 13.63
CA ALA A 67 2.23 1.41 14.10
C ALA A 67 2.53 1.44 15.61
N ARG A 68 2.49 2.62 16.26
CA ARG A 68 2.78 2.77 17.69
C ARG A 68 1.83 1.92 18.57
N GLY A 69 2.42 1.17 19.51
CA GLY A 69 1.69 0.38 20.50
C GLY A 69 1.17 -0.96 19.97
N VAL A 70 1.46 -1.32 18.72
CA VAL A 70 1.10 -2.63 18.18
C VAL A 70 1.94 -3.71 18.85
N LYS A 71 1.27 -4.78 19.28
CA LYS A 71 1.89 -5.93 19.97
C LYS A 71 2.05 -7.15 19.06
N LYS A 72 1.09 -7.38 18.17
CA LYS A 72 1.02 -8.58 17.33
C LYS A 72 1.43 -8.25 15.91
N GLU A 73 2.22 -9.12 15.31
CA GLU A 73 2.68 -8.99 13.93
C GLU A 73 1.51 -8.90 12.95
N LYS A 74 0.46 -9.72 13.12
CA LYS A 74 -0.76 -9.70 12.29
C LYS A 74 -1.37 -8.30 12.24
N ASP A 75 -1.49 -7.65 13.39
CA ASP A 75 -2.05 -6.31 13.52
C ASP A 75 -1.10 -5.27 12.87
N GLY A 76 0.21 -5.54 12.87
CA GLY A 76 1.21 -4.75 12.16
C GLY A 76 1.01 -4.79 10.64
N VAL A 77 0.90 -5.99 10.06
CA VAL A 77 0.65 -6.16 8.61
C VAL A 77 -0.72 -5.58 8.23
N GLU A 78 -1.75 -5.77 9.06
CA GLU A 78 -3.06 -5.12 8.85
C GLU A 78 -2.93 -3.60 8.78
N LYS A 79 -2.22 -2.98 9.72
CA LYS A 79 -2.02 -1.53 9.73
C LYS A 79 -1.22 -1.02 8.54
N VAL A 80 -0.18 -1.75 8.13
CA VAL A 80 0.57 -1.46 6.90
C VAL A 80 -0.36 -1.51 5.68
N THR A 81 -1.17 -2.57 5.56
CA THR A 81 -2.10 -2.78 4.44
C THR A 81 -3.14 -1.67 4.38
N ARG A 82 -3.78 -1.35 5.51
CA ARG A 82 -4.72 -0.24 5.61
C ARG A 82 -4.07 1.09 5.30
N ARG A 83 -2.81 1.29 5.71
CA ARG A 83 -2.08 2.51 5.40
C ARG A 83 -1.88 2.67 3.90
N CYS A 84 -1.41 1.63 3.22
CA CYS A 84 -1.19 1.65 1.77
C CYS A 84 -2.49 1.91 1.01
N PHE A 85 -3.59 1.25 1.40
CA PHE A 85 -4.91 1.45 0.81
C PHE A 85 -5.47 2.88 1.02
N ASN A 86 -5.14 3.52 2.15
CA ASN A 86 -5.69 4.84 2.53
C ASN A 86 -4.68 5.99 2.41
N ILE A 87 -3.66 5.87 1.55
CA ILE A 87 -2.80 7.02 1.25
C ILE A 87 -3.64 8.08 0.54
N LYS A 88 -3.63 9.29 1.09
CA LYS A 88 -4.40 10.41 0.55
C LYS A 88 -3.90 10.70 -0.87
N ASN A 89 -4.84 10.89 -1.80
CA ASN A 89 -4.64 11.12 -3.23
C ASN A 89 -4.21 9.90 -4.04
N TYR A 90 -4.03 8.72 -3.45
CA TYR A 90 -3.80 7.53 -4.26
C TYR A 90 -5.09 7.11 -4.94
N LEU A 91 -4.99 6.82 -6.24
CA LEU A 91 -6.06 6.43 -7.13
C LEU A 91 -5.58 5.26 -7.95
N TYR A 92 -6.38 4.19 -8.02
CA TYR A 92 -6.08 3.11 -8.94
C TYR A 92 -5.99 3.64 -10.39
N ASP A 93 -5.00 3.15 -11.13
CA ASP A 93 -4.84 3.42 -12.56
C ASP A 93 -5.87 2.60 -13.36
N ILE A 94 -6.99 3.22 -13.64
CA ILE A 94 -8.13 2.62 -14.35
C ILE A 94 -7.97 2.69 -15.88
N VAL A 95 -6.93 3.34 -16.38
CA VAL A 95 -6.70 3.52 -17.82
C VAL A 95 -5.84 2.39 -18.34
N ASP A 96 -4.64 2.25 -17.76
CA ASP A 96 -3.63 1.29 -18.23
C ASP A 96 -3.39 0.15 -17.22
N GLY A 97 -3.86 0.30 -15.98
CA GLY A 97 -3.46 -0.60 -14.89
C GLY A 97 -1.95 -0.56 -14.65
N ALA A 98 -1.26 0.50 -15.06
CA ALA A 98 0.19 0.56 -15.08
C ALA A 98 0.76 0.72 -13.67
N SER A 99 1.98 0.22 -13.49
CA SER A 99 2.73 0.41 -12.25
C SER A 99 3.45 1.74 -12.32
N HIS A 100 3.33 2.55 -11.28
CA HIS A 100 3.95 3.88 -11.22
C HIS A 100 5.16 3.92 -10.26
N PHE A 101 5.23 2.97 -9.33
CA PHE A 101 6.28 2.90 -8.30
C PHE A 101 7.15 1.65 -8.39
N LYS A 102 6.66 0.58 -9.00
CA LYS A 102 7.51 -0.55 -9.41
C LYS A 102 8.26 -0.17 -10.68
N GLY A 103 9.58 -0.12 -10.61
CA GLY A 103 10.41 0.14 -11.78
C GLY A 103 10.26 -0.98 -12.83
N LEU A 104 10.08 -0.60 -14.10
CA LEU A 104 10.03 -1.49 -15.27
C LEU A 104 11.32 -2.31 -15.50
N SER A 105 12.36 -2.12 -14.68
CA SER A 105 13.59 -2.88 -14.78
C SER A 105 13.38 -4.33 -14.31
N ARG A 106 13.97 -5.29 -15.01
CA ARG A 106 14.03 -6.72 -14.66
C ARG A 106 14.60 -7.03 -13.26
N LYS A 107 15.01 -6.01 -12.50
CA LYS A 107 15.59 -6.12 -11.15
C LYS A 107 14.58 -5.90 -10.01
N GLY A 108 13.31 -5.58 -10.28
CA GLY A 108 12.28 -5.51 -9.24
C GLY A 108 12.47 -4.37 -8.24
N ILE A 109 12.92 -3.20 -8.69
CA ILE A 109 13.15 -2.02 -7.84
C ILE A 109 11.82 -1.35 -7.51
N PHE A 110 11.59 -1.04 -6.23
CA PHE A 110 10.44 -0.25 -5.76
C PHE A 110 10.89 1.16 -5.36
N ALA A 111 10.30 2.18 -5.97
CA ALA A 111 10.61 3.58 -5.71
C ALA A 111 9.92 4.06 -4.42
N LEU A 112 10.45 3.61 -3.28
CA LEU A 112 9.87 3.84 -1.96
C LEU A 112 9.79 5.33 -1.58
N ASP A 113 10.78 6.14 -1.94
CA ASP A 113 10.80 7.59 -1.74
C ASP A 113 9.61 8.26 -2.46
N ARG A 114 9.44 7.94 -3.75
CA ARG A 114 8.33 8.44 -4.56
C ARG A 114 7.00 8.00 -3.97
N TYR A 115 6.89 6.72 -3.57
CA TYR A 115 5.67 6.18 -2.96
C TYR A 115 5.33 6.86 -1.62
N MET A 116 6.31 7.38 -0.87
CA MET A 116 6.02 8.10 0.38
C MET A 116 5.72 9.59 0.16
N SER A 117 6.25 10.18 -0.91
CA SER A 117 6.13 11.62 -1.19
C SER A 117 4.73 12.08 -1.54
N SER A 118 3.88 11.21 -2.11
CA SER A 118 2.56 11.51 -2.68
C SER A 118 2.54 12.50 -3.86
N ASP A 119 3.71 12.77 -4.47
CA ASP A 119 3.82 13.63 -5.67
C ASP A 119 3.18 13.00 -6.91
N GLU A 120 3.04 11.67 -6.90
CA GLU A 120 2.32 10.90 -7.89
C GLU A 120 1.13 10.20 -7.22
N SER A 121 -0.03 10.25 -7.89
CA SER A 121 -1.30 9.79 -7.34
C SER A 121 -1.76 8.44 -7.90
N LYS A 122 -1.19 7.95 -9.01
CA LYS A 122 -1.67 6.72 -9.64
C LYS A 122 -0.94 5.50 -9.07
N VAL A 123 -1.68 4.43 -8.82
CA VAL A 123 -1.16 3.16 -8.30
C VAL A 123 -1.85 1.99 -8.98
N ASN A 124 -1.20 0.84 -9.03
CA ASN A 124 -1.87 -0.43 -9.35
C ASN A 124 -1.67 -1.49 -8.26
N CYS A 125 -2.10 -2.72 -8.55
CA CYS A 125 -1.98 -3.86 -7.63
C CYS A 125 -0.53 -4.23 -7.31
N HIS A 126 0.39 -4.06 -8.27
CA HIS A 126 1.82 -4.30 -8.03
C HIS A 126 2.40 -3.26 -7.08
N ASP A 127 2.14 -1.97 -7.30
CA ASP A 127 2.64 -0.91 -6.42
C ASP A 127 2.19 -1.13 -4.98
N GLN A 128 0.91 -1.48 -4.80
CA GLN A 128 0.31 -1.77 -3.49
C GLN A 128 0.93 -3.02 -2.83
N ALA A 129 1.10 -4.11 -3.57
CA ALA A 129 1.72 -5.33 -3.02
C ALA A 129 3.19 -5.10 -2.63
N TYR A 130 3.97 -4.41 -3.47
CA TYR A 130 5.36 -4.04 -3.13
C TYR A 130 5.42 -3.14 -1.90
N ALA A 131 4.53 -2.14 -1.80
CA ALA A 131 4.46 -1.28 -0.63
C ALA A 131 4.19 -2.07 0.65
N VAL A 132 3.21 -2.98 0.64
CA VAL A 132 2.89 -3.83 1.79
C VAL A 132 4.09 -4.69 2.17
N THR A 133 4.74 -5.36 1.21
CA THR A 133 5.93 -6.17 1.47
C THR A 133 7.09 -5.35 2.06
N VAL A 134 7.42 -4.21 1.45
CA VAL A 134 8.56 -3.37 1.87
C VAL A 134 8.32 -2.76 3.24
N PHE A 135 7.12 -2.22 3.49
CA PHE A 135 6.78 -1.63 4.77
C PHE A 135 6.63 -2.66 5.89
N SER A 136 6.10 -3.85 5.61
CA SER A 136 6.11 -4.94 6.59
C SER A 136 7.53 -5.42 6.87
N GLY A 137 8.39 -5.50 5.84
CA GLY A 137 9.82 -5.77 6.00
C GLY A 137 10.53 -4.74 6.87
N ALA A 138 10.15 -3.46 6.79
CA ALA A 138 10.70 -2.40 7.62
C ALA A 138 10.36 -2.60 9.12
N LEU A 139 9.28 -3.33 9.41
CA LEU A 139 8.91 -3.76 10.76
C LEU A 139 9.53 -5.11 11.16
N GLY A 140 10.42 -5.68 10.33
CA GLY A 140 11.06 -6.98 10.55
C GLY A 140 10.26 -8.18 10.02
N LEU A 141 9.11 -7.97 9.38
CA LEU A 141 8.20 -9.05 9.01
C LEU A 141 8.43 -9.54 7.58
N GLU A 142 8.38 -10.86 7.39
CA GLU A 142 8.40 -11.49 6.08
C GLU A 142 6.98 -11.64 5.54
N VAL A 143 6.61 -10.79 4.58
CA VAL A 143 5.32 -10.85 3.90
C VAL A 143 5.56 -11.23 2.44
N GLU A 144 4.95 -12.34 2.01
CA GLU A 144 5.11 -12.88 0.67
C GLU A 144 4.25 -12.07 -0.32
N GLY A 145 4.86 -11.61 -1.42
CA GLY A 145 4.14 -11.04 -2.54
C GLY A 145 3.65 -12.15 -3.47
N LEU A 146 2.33 -12.20 -3.70
CA LEU A 146 1.68 -13.16 -4.58
C LEU A 146 1.29 -12.51 -5.91
N TYR A 147 1.22 -13.33 -6.95
CA TYR A 147 0.78 -12.96 -8.29
C TYR A 147 -0.21 -14.01 -8.80
N MET A 148 -1.35 -13.55 -9.30
CA MET A 148 -2.38 -14.41 -9.88
C MET A 148 -2.73 -13.93 -11.29
N GLN A 149 -2.67 -14.85 -12.26
CA GLN A 149 -3.06 -14.62 -13.64
C GLN A 149 -3.68 -15.92 -14.22
N PRO A 150 -4.89 -15.88 -14.78
CA PRO A 150 -5.81 -14.75 -14.75
C PRO A 150 -6.32 -14.46 -13.33
N PHE A 151 -6.69 -13.21 -13.03
CA PHE A 151 -7.44 -12.90 -11.81
C PHE A 151 -8.94 -12.91 -12.06
N GLY A 152 -9.38 -12.19 -13.10
CA GLY A 152 -10.77 -12.18 -13.57
C GLY A 152 -11.59 -10.99 -13.09
N PHE A 153 -12.90 -11.14 -13.18
CA PHE A 153 -13.86 -10.12 -12.78
C PHE A 153 -13.92 -9.97 -11.27
N LEU A 154 -14.17 -8.74 -10.78
CA LEU A 154 -14.23 -8.46 -9.35
C LEU A 154 -15.64 -8.58 -8.81
N ASN A 155 -15.88 -9.39 -7.78
CA ASN A 155 -17.04 -9.15 -6.92
C ASN A 155 -16.99 -7.72 -6.37
N TYR A 156 -18.14 -7.20 -5.93
CA TYR A 156 -18.21 -5.87 -5.32
C TYR A 156 -17.20 -5.72 -4.17
N THR A 157 -16.20 -4.86 -4.36
CA THR A 157 -15.10 -4.60 -3.42
C THR A 157 -14.81 -3.09 -3.33
N GLN A 158 -13.81 -2.66 -2.54
CA GLN A 158 -13.29 -1.30 -2.63
C GLN A 158 -11.98 -1.28 -3.41
N LEU A 159 -11.93 -0.45 -4.44
CA LEU A 159 -10.73 -0.19 -5.21
C LEU A 159 -10.00 1.03 -4.61
N VAL A 160 -8.68 0.91 -4.44
CA VAL A 160 -7.84 1.96 -3.83
C VAL A 160 -8.11 3.32 -4.47
N GLY A 161 -8.52 4.28 -3.62
CA GLY A 161 -8.82 5.65 -4.04
C GLY A 161 -10.09 5.87 -4.87
N ARG A 162 -10.70 4.81 -5.43
CA ARG A 162 -11.88 4.89 -6.29
C ARG A 162 -13.17 4.53 -5.54
N GLY A 163 -13.06 3.80 -4.43
CA GLY A 163 -14.21 3.39 -3.62
C GLY A 163 -14.86 2.12 -4.16
N PRO A 164 -16.18 1.93 -4.01
CA PRO A 164 -16.84 0.71 -4.44
C PRO A 164 -16.68 0.43 -5.93
N CYS A 165 -16.32 -0.81 -6.27
CA CYS A 165 -15.97 -1.20 -7.62
C CYS A 165 -16.24 -2.69 -7.88
N ASN A 166 -16.74 -2.99 -9.08
CA ASN A 166 -16.72 -4.34 -9.69
C ASN A 166 -16.24 -4.32 -11.16
N ASN A 167 -15.92 -3.13 -11.68
CA ASN A 167 -15.38 -2.87 -13.01
C ASN A 167 -14.15 -1.94 -12.92
N PRO A 168 -12.94 -2.49 -12.67
CA PRO A 168 -11.74 -1.68 -12.50
C PRO A 168 -11.27 -0.93 -13.77
N PHE A 169 -11.71 -1.35 -14.96
CA PHE A 169 -11.34 -0.71 -16.24
C PHE A 169 -12.59 -0.32 -17.06
N PRO A 170 -13.32 0.73 -16.65
CA PRO A 170 -14.60 1.13 -17.26
C PRO A 170 -14.53 1.69 -18.70
N GLY A 171 -13.38 1.57 -19.39
CA GLY A 171 -13.28 1.77 -20.83
C GLY A 171 -13.18 3.23 -21.33
N ASP A 172 -13.26 3.38 -22.66
CA ASP A 172 -12.84 4.57 -23.43
C ASP A 172 -13.53 5.90 -23.07
N LYS A 173 -14.73 5.83 -22.47
CA LYS A 173 -15.49 7.02 -22.02
C LYS A 173 -14.73 7.80 -20.95
N LEU A 174 -13.97 7.12 -20.10
CA LEU A 174 -13.15 7.75 -19.06
C LEU A 174 -11.73 8.04 -19.54
N ARG A 175 -11.18 7.19 -20.41
CA ARG A 175 -9.87 7.41 -21.04
C ARG A 175 -9.83 8.74 -21.80
N THR A 176 -10.83 9.02 -22.63
CA THR A 176 -10.93 10.29 -23.36
C THR A 176 -11.15 11.50 -22.45
N VAL A 177 -11.78 11.34 -21.28
CA VAL A 177 -11.97 12.43 -20.31
C VAL A 177 -10.71 12.67 -19.48
N GLU A 178 -10.04 11.64 -18.95
CA GLU A 178 -8.78 11.78 -18.21
C GLU A 178 -7.65 12.25 -19.15
N GLU A 179 -7.49 11.67 -20.36
CA GLU A 179 -6.49 12.10 -21.35
C GLU A 179 -6.70 13.59 -21.71
N ASN A 180 -7.90 14.00 -22.12
CA ASN A 180 -8.13 15.40 -22.51
C ASN A 180 -7.99 16.40 -21.34
N LEU A 181 -8.18 15.97 -20.09
CA LEU A 181 -8.09 16.83 -18.91
C LEU A 181 -6.69 16.85 -18.27
N GLU A 182 -5.87 15.79 -18.38
CA GLU A 182 -4.50 15.79 -17.85
C GLU A 182 -3.56 16.75 -18.60
N PHE A 183 -3.79 16.95 -19.90
CA PHE A 183 -2.95 17.78 -20.76
C PHE A 183 -3.25 19.28 -20.70
N THR A 184 -4.24 19.73 -19.91
CA THR A 184 -4.55 21.16 -19.73
C THR A 184 -4.61 21.56 -18.26
N GLU A 185 -4.13 22.75 -17.91
CA GLU A 185 -4.19 23.25 -16.52
C GLU A 185 -5.66 23.36 -16.01
N GLU A 186 -6.56 23.74 -16.92
CA GLU A 186 -8.01 23.77 -16.72
C GLU A 186 -8.59 22.38 -16.46
N GLY A 187 -8.10 21.37 -17.19
CA GLY A 187 -8.53 19.99 -17.04
C GLY A 187 -8.09 19.37 -15.72
N ARG A 188 -6.84 19.65 -15.29
CA ARG A 188 -6.36 19.27 -13.95
C ARG A 188 -7.18 19.93 -12.84
N LYS A 189 -7.62 21.19 -13.02
CA LYS A 189 -8.54 21.87 -12.09
C LYS A 189 -9.94 21.23 -12.12
N ARG A 190 -10.47 20.85 -13.29
CA ARG A 190 -11.77 20.17 -13.43
C ARG A 190 -11.79 18.75 -12.87
N MET A 191 -10.71 17.98 -12.98
CA MET A 191 -10.60 16.67 -12.33
C MET A 191 -10.58 16.78 -10.80
N LYS A 192 -10.05 17.87 -10.25
CA LYS A 192 -10.21 18.20 -8.83
C LYS A 192 -11.66 18.57 -8.44
N LEU A 193 -12.52 18.90 -9.41
CA LEU A 193 -13.85 19.48 -9.19
C LEU A 193 -15.03 18.55 -9.53
N LYS A 194 -14.88 17.61 -10.47
CA LYS A 194 -15.90 16.59 -10.77
C LYS A 194 -15.34 15.21 -10.47
N PRO A 195 -15.63 14.64 -9.29
CA PRO A 195 -15.32 13.24 -9.04
C PRO A 195 -16.06 12.38 -10.07
N LEU A 196 -15.36 11.38 -10.61
CA LEU A 196 -16.01 10.30 -11.33
C LEU A 196 -17.09 9.69 -10.44
N LYS A 197 -18.24 9.41 -11.03
CA LYS A 197 -19.41 9.01 -10.26
C LYS A 197 -19.31 7.53 -9.94
N LEU A 198 -19.99 7.13 -8.87
CA LEU A 198 -20.04 5.74 -8.43
C LEU A 198 -20.52 4.79 -9.54
N GLU A 199 -21.44 5.27 -10.39
CA GLU A 199 -21.96 4.56 -11.56
C GLU A 199 -20.89 4.21 -12.61
N ASP A 200 -19.76 4.91 -12.64
CA ASP A 200 -18.68 4.62 -13.58
C ASP A 200 -17.84 3.39 -13.18
N TYR A 201 -17.90 2.96 -11.90
CA TYR A 201 -17.10 1.85 -11.36
C TYR A 201 -17.93 0.62 -10.98
N LEU A 202 -19.26 0.77 -11.07
CA LEU A 202 -20.23 -0.26 -10.75
C LEU A 202 -21.04 -0.59 -11.99
N VAL A 203 -20.86 -1.80 -12.50
CA VAL A 203 -21.77 -2.40 -13.47
C VAL A 203 -22.81 -3.18 -12.68
N VAL A 204 -24.06 -2.72 -12.70
CA VAL A 204 -25.18 -3.43 -12.07
C VAL A 204 -25.81 -4.33 -13.15
N ASN A 205 -25.88 -5.64 -12.90
CA ASN A 205 -26.55 -6.61 -13.79
C ASN A 205 -28.07 -6.43 -13.79
N VAL A 206 -28.57 -5.29 -14.26
CA VAL A 206 -30.00 -5.09 -14.53
C VAL A 206 -30.12 -4.17 -15.73
N SER A 207 -30.30 -4.76 -16.91
CA SER A 207 -31.22 -4.13 -17.84
C SER A 207 -32.62 -4.30 -17.24
N GLU A 208 -33.30 -3.20 -16.93
CA GLU A 208 -34.74 -3.22 -16.61
C GLU A 208 -35.56 -3.78 -17.80
N ASP A 209 -34.94 -3.83 -18.99
CA ASP A 209 -35.52 -4.26 -20.26
C ASP A 209 -35.18 -5.72 -20.65
N GLY A 210 -34.41 -6.47 -19.84
CA GLY A 210 -34.13 -7.89 -20.09
C GLY A 210 -33.10 -8.19 -21.20
N ASP A 211 -32.43 -7.17 -21.73
CA ASP A 211 -31.32 -7.32 -22.68
C ASP A 211 -30.02 -7.64 -21.92
N GLY A 212 -29.70 -8.93 -21.74
CA GLY A 212 -28.37 -9.50 -21.47
C GLY A 212 -27.51 -8.96 -20.30
N PRO A 213 -26.41 -9.64 -19.93
CA PRO A 213 -25.41 -9.06 -19.04
C PRO A 213 -24.71 -7.88 -19.73
N ASP A 214 -24.53 -6.78 -19.01
CA ASP A 214 -23.83 -5.59 -19.50
C ASP A 214 -22.38 -5.97 -19.88
N THR A 215 -22.08 -5.94 -21.18
CA THR A 215 -20.83 -6.43 -21.77
C THR A 215 -19.64 -5.51 -21.52
N ASP A 216 -19.84 -4.35 -20.87
CA ASP A 216 -18.81 -3.32 -20.68
C ASP A 216 -17.97 -3.52 -19.40
N ARG A 217 -18.23 -4.59 -18.62
CA ARG A 217 -17.39 -4.95 -17.47
C ARG A 217 -16.05 -5.50 -17.94
N LYS A 218 -14.95 -5.02 -17.35
CA LYS A 218 -13.59 -5.52 -17.57
C LYS A 218 -12.95 -5.92 -16.25
N GLY A 219 -12.48 -7.16 -16.17
CA GLY A 219 -11.78 -7.70 -15.00
C GLY A 219 -10.29 -7.39 -15.00
N PHE A 220 -9.61 -7.83 -13.95
CA PHE A 220 -8.15 -7.84 -13.90
C PHE A 220 -7.58 -8.99 -14.73
N ASP A 221 -6.73 -8.69 -15.70
CA ASP A 221 -5.93 -9.72 -16.37
C ASP A 221 -5.02 -10.42 -15.37
N ASN A 222 -4.47 -9.68 -14.40
CA ASN A 222 -3.68 -10.21 -13.31
C ASN A 222 -3.84 -9.35 -12.05
N HIS A 223 -3.51 -9.92 -10.90
CA HIS A 223 -3.55 -9.20 -9.63
C HIS A 223 -2.37 -9.59 -8.73
N SER A 224 -1.77 -8.58 -8.11
CA SER A 224 -0.78 -8.76 -7.05
C SER A 224 -1.36 -8.37 -5.70
N TYR A 225 -1.10 -9.23 -4.71
CA TYR A 225 -1.51 -9.07 -3.32
C TYR A 225 -0.48 -9.77 -2.43
N CYS A 226 -0.69 -9.78 -1.13
CA CYS A 226 0.27 -10.29 -0.16
C CYS A 226 -0.30 -11.43 0.69
N GLU A 227 0.59 -12.27 1.21
CA GLU A 227 0.27 -13.28 2.21
C GLU A 227 1.21 -13.20 3.42
N TYR A 228 0.62 -13.31 4.61
CA TYR A 228 1.34 -13.44 5.86
C TYR A 228 0.70 -14.51 6.73
N LYS A 229 1.47 -15.54 7.11
CA LYS A 229 0.99 -16.66 7.95
C LYS A 229 -0.33 -17.27 7.43
N ASN A 230 -0.38 -17.59 6.13
CA ASN A 230 -1.54 -18.16 5.43
C ASN A 230 -2.79 -17.28 5.43
N ARG A 231 -2.62 -15.96 5.56
CA ARG A 231 -3.70 -14.97 5.53
C ARG A 231 -3.42 -13.91 4.48
N ILE A 232 -4.46 -13.49 3.76
CA ILE A 232 -4.33 -12.59 2.61
C ILE A 232 -4.46 -11.13 2.99
N TYR A 233 -3.55 -10.32 2.46
CA TYR A 233 -3.49 -8.88 2.61
C TYR A 233 -3.50 -8.23 1.23
N ASP A 234 -4.44 -7.35 0.96
CA ASP A 234 -4.58 -6.67 -0.33
C ASP A 234 -4.88 -5.20 -0.08
N ALA A 235 -4.00 -4.32 -0.54
CA ALA A 235 -4.13 -2.87 -0.44
C ALA A 235 -4.60 -2.22 -1.76
N CYS A 236 -5.04 -3.02 -2.73
CA CYS A 236 -5.52 -2.58 -4.04
C CYS A 236 -7.02 -2.83 -4.22
N ALA A 237 -7.44 -4.10 -4.20
CA ALA A 237 -8.83 -4.53 -4.42
C ALA A 237 -9.41 -5.09 -3.10
N GLY A 238 -9.50 -4.21 -2.09
CA GLY A 238 -9.80 -4.61 -0.72
C GLY A 238 -10.32 -3.45 0.14
N PRO A 239 -9.76 -3.14 1.32
CA PRO A 239 -8.59 -3.80 1.87
C PRO A 239 -8.95 -5.18 2.45
N SER A 240 -8.24 -6.23 2.00
CA SER A 240 -8.19 -7.51 2.74
C SER A 240 -7.08 -7.40 3.78
N VAL A 241 -7.36 -7.77 5.02
CA VAL A 241 -6.48 -7.50 6.18
C VAL A 241 -6.16 -8.75 6.98
N GLY A 242 -6.08 -9.89 6.30
CA GLY A 242 -5.71 -11.17 6.90
C GLY A 242 -6.86 -11.91 7.59
N ASN A 243 -8.08 -11.77 7.08
CA ASN A 243 -9.24 -12.55 7.53
C ASN A 243 -9.40 -13.83 6.72
N GLU A 244 -9.06 -13.78 5.44
CA GLU A 244 -9.23 -14.87 4.48
C GLU A 244 -7.90 -15.63 4.26
N ASP A 245 -8.00 -16.92 3.96
CA ASP A 245 -6.93 -17.67 3.29
C ASP A 245 -7.02 -17.48 1.77
N ARG A 246 -6.13 -18.10 0.99
CA ARG A 246 -6.12 -17.98 -0.48
C ARG A 246 -7.47 -18.33 -1.11
N LYS A 247 -8.09 -19.44 -0.69
CA LYS A 247 -9.38 -19.90 -1.25
C LYS A 247 -10.52 -18.96 -0.88
N GLY A 248 -10.61 -18.56 0.39
CA GLY A 248 -11.59 -17.62 0.86
C GLY A 248 -11.47 -16.25 0.19
N TYR A 249 -10.24 -15.80 -0.06
CA TYR A 249 -9.98 -14.55 -0.76
C TYR A 249 -10.46 -14.58 -2.21
N VAL A 250 -10.15 -15.65 -2.96
CA VAL A 250 -10.63 -15.83 -4.34
C VAL A 250 -12.16 -15.88 -4.37
N ASN A 251 -12.78 -16.73 -3.54
CA ASN A 251 -14.24 -16.84 -3.48
C ASN A 251 -14.95 -15.52 -3.14
N LYS A 252 -14.29 -14.68 -2.32
CA LYS A 252 -14.83 -13.38 -1.92
C LYS A 252 -14.69 -12.33 -3.01
N ASN A 253 -13.54 -12.27 -3.69
CA ASN A 253 -13.18 -11.13 -4.54
C ASN A 253 -13.27 -11.42 -6.05
N VAL A 254 -13.20 -12.67 -6.47
CA VAL A 254 -13.29 -13.05 -7.89
C VAL A 254 -14.70 -13.50 -8.20
N ASP A 255 -15.28 -12.88 -9.20
CA ASP A 255 -16.56 -13.26 -9.78
C ASP A 255 -16.31 -14.37 -10.82
N SER A 256 -16.89 -15.54 -10.55
CA SER A 256 -16.76 -16.73 -11.39
C SER A 256 -17.91 -16.90 -12.39
N ALA A 257 -18.84 -15.94 -12.44
CA ALA A 257 -20.01 -15.96 -13.32
C ALA A 257 -19.72 -15.36 -14.71
#